data_AF-A0A0I9SKT3-F1
#
_entry.id   AF-A0A0I9SKT3-F1
#
_cell.length_a   1.000
_cell.length_b   1.000
_cell.length_c   1.000
_cell.angle_alpha   90.00
_cell.angle_beta   90.00
_cell.angle_gamma   90.00
#
_symmetry.space_group_name_H-M   'P 1'
#
loop_
_entity.id
_entity.type
_entity.pdbx_description
1 polymer ?
#
loop_
_entity_poly.entity_id
_entity_poly.type
_entity_poly.pdbx_seq_one_letter_code
_entity_poly.pdbx_strand_id
1 'polypeptide(L)'
;MLTAYKLAAAGTSVTLVEASGTGTEASWAGGGIVSPLYPWRYSPAVTALAHWSQDFYPQLGERLLEETGVDPEVHVTGLYWLDLHDEAEALNWAERYGRPLTSVSMETVRQAVPSLGEGYERAV
;
A
#
# COMPACT_ATOMS: atom_id res chain seq x y z
N MET A 1 7.14 5.11 -14.52
CA MET A 1 8.38 5.88 -14.25
C MET A 1 9.44 5.11 -13.47
N LEU A 2 9.11 4.28 -12.46
CA LEU A 2 10.12 3.55 -11.67
C LEU A 2 11.09 2.67 -12.46
N THR A 3 10.67 2.06 -13.57
CA THR A 3 11.57 1.29 -14.45
C THR A 3 12.64 2.20 -15.09
N ALA A 4 12.24 3.37 -15.60
CA ALA A 4 13.16 4.34 -16.19
C ALA A 4 14.19 4.82 -15.14
N TYR A 5 13.72 5.15 -13.93
CA TYR A 5 14.57 5.50 -12.80
C TYR A 5 15.60 4.40 -12.48
N LYS A 6 15.16 3.15 -12.32
CA LYS A 6 16.07 2.03 -12.01
C LYS A 6 17.11 1.78 -13.11
N LEU A 7 16.71 1.89 -14.38
CA LEU A 7 17.64 1.73 -15.51
C LEU A 7 18.66 2.88 -15.57
N ALA A 8 18.23 4.12 -15.37
CA ALA A 8 19.11 5.29 -15.33
C ALA A 8 20.09 5.21 -14.15
N ALA A 9 19.62 4.81 -12.96
CA ALA A 9 20.46 4.58 -11.79
C ALA A 9 21.50 3.46 -12.00
N ALA A 10 21.21 2.49 -12.87
CA ALA A 10 22.16 1.46 -13.29
C ALA A 10 23.14 1.93 -14.39
N GLY A 11 23.17 3.22 -14.73
CA GLY A 11 24.06 3.80 -15.74
C GLY A 11 23.61 3.63 -17.19
N THR A 12 22.36 3.22 -17.42
CA THR A 12 21.81 3.08 -18.78
C THR A 12 21.28 4.41 -19.28
N SER A 13 21.53 4.75 -20.54
CA SER A 13 20.87 5.89 -21.20
C SER A 13 19.39 5.56 -21.45
N VAL A 14 18.48 6.38 -20.92
CA VAL A 14 17.03 6.14 -20.98
C VAL A 14 16.35 7.30 -21.70
N THR A 15 15.48 6.97 -22.65
CA THR A 15 14.53 7.92 -23.26
C THR A 15 13.12 7.55 -22.82
N LEU A 16 12.43 8.47 -22.14
CA LEU A 16 11.02 8.32 -21.79
C LEU A 16 10.16 8.96 -22.88
N VAL A 17 9.22 8.19 -23.42
CA VAL A 17 8.23 8.68 -24.39
C VAL A 17 6.86 8.59 -23.74
N GLU A 18 6.16 9.71 -23.70
CA GLU A 18 4.82 9.87 -23.13
C GLU A 18 3.99 10.68 -24.13
N ALA A 19 2.73 10.28 -24.32
CA ALA A 19 1.82 10.95 -25.25
C ALA A 19 1.30 12.29 -24.69
N SER A 20 1.22 12.40 -23.36
CA SER A 20 0.75 13.60 -22.64
C SER A 20 1.81 14.11 -21.64
N GLY A 21 1.42 14.39 -20.39
CA GLY A 21 2.34 14.72 -19.31
C GLY A 21 2.68 13.49 -18.47
N THR A 22 3.88 13.45 -17.88
CA THR A 22 4.22 12.35 -16.98
C THR A 22 3.30 12.34 -15.77
N GLY A 23 2.69 11.18 -15.51
CA GLY A 23 1.86 10.99 -14.33
C GLY A 23 0.57 11.78 -14.36
N THR A 24 -0.03 12.06 -15.53
CA THR A 24 -1.33 12.75 -15.65
C THR A 24 -2.53 11.83 -15.75
N GLU A 25 -2.32 10.51 -15.85
CA GLU A 25 -3.38 9.52 -16.07
C GLU A 25 -3.68 8.71 -14.80
N ALA A 26 -3.77 7.38 -14.89
CA ALA A 26 -4.07 6.51 -13.75
C ALA A 26 -3.08 6.67 -12.57
N SER A 27 -1.84 7.08 -12.83
CA SER A 27 -0.88 7.39 -11.75
C SER A 27 -1.24 8.64 -10.96
N TRP A 28 -1.95 9.60 -11.57
CA TRP A 28 -2.50 10.77 -10.89
C TRP A 28 -3.75 10.43 -10.08
N ALA A 29 -4.63 9.61 -10.67
CA ALA A 29 -5.93 9.28 -10.10
C ALA A 29 -5.89 8.15 -9.04
N GLY A 30 -4.73 7.55 -8.80
CA GLY A 30 -4.59 6.42 -7.88
C GLY A 30 -4.69 6.84 -6.42
N GLY A 31 -5.37 6.03 -5.59
CA GLY A 31 -5.51 6.26 -4.15
C GLY A 31 -4.25 5.98 -3.30
N GLY A 32 -3.12 5.65 -3.92
CA GLY A 32 -1.82 5.55 -3.23
C GLY A 32 -1.62 4.35 -2.28
N ILE A 33 -2.54 3.39 -2.21
CA ILE A 33 -2.40 2.24 -1.31
C ILE A 33 -1.27 1.32 -1.80
N VAL A 34 -0.26 1.10 -0.95
CA VAL A 34 0.90 0.23 -1.23
C VAL A 34 0.61 -1.21 -0.81
N SER A 35 -0.54 -1.75 -1.23
CA SER A 35 -0.90 -3.15 -1.05
C SER A 35 -2.13 -3.49 -1.90
N PRO A 36 -2.37 -4.78 -2.20
CA PRO A 36 -3.70 -5.20 -2.62
C PRO A 36 -4.71 -4.85 -1.52
N LEU A 37 -5.92 -4.40 -1.90
CA LEU A 37 -6.94 -3.98 -0.94
C LEU A 37 -7.45 -5.14 -0.07
N TYR A 38 -7.44 -6.36 -0.60
CA TYR A 38 -7.81 -7.59 0.12
C TYR A 38 -6.75 -8.67 -0.13
N PRO A 39 -5.59 -8.62 0.54
CA PRO A 39 -4.42 -9.43 0.20
C PRO A 39 -4.65 -10.95 0.16
N TRP A 40 -5.54 -11.47 1.01
CA TRP A 40 -5.86 -12.90 1.09
C TRP A 40 -6.65 -13.43 -0.11
N ARG A 41 -7.20 -12.55 -0.95
CA ARG A 41 -7.92 -12.93 -2.18
C ARG A 41 -7.02 -13.08 -3.41
N TYR A 42 -5.71 -12.83 -3.25
CA TYR A 42 -4.75 -12.88 -4.36
C TYR A 42 -3.95 -14.18 -4.37
N SER A 43 -3.41 -14.51 -5.55
CA SER A 43 -2.56 -15.70 -5.70
C SER A 43 -1.22 -15.52 -4.95
N PRO A 44 -0.56 -16.62 -4.55
CA PRO A 44 0.72 -16.56 -3.87
C PRO A 44 1.80 -15.77 -4.64
N ALA A 45 1.77 -15.82 -5.98
CA ALA A 45 2.69 -15.07 -6.82
C ALA A 45 2.51 -13.55 -6.68
N VAL A 46 1.26 -13.07 -6.65
CA VAL A 46 0.97 -11.65 -6.43
C VAL A 46 1.28 -11.25 -4.98
N THR A 47 0.94 -12.11 -4.01
CA THR A 47 1.26 -11.90 -2.60
C THR A 47 2.75 -11.71 -2.38
N ALA A 48 3.61 -12.53 -3.01
CA ALA A 48 5.05 -12.41 -2.89
C ALA A 48 5.58 -11.05 -3.37
N LEU A 49 5.08 -10.56 -4.52
CA LEU A 49 5.45 -9.25 -5.06
C LEU A 49 4.94 -8.10 -4.19
N ALA A 50 3.71 -8.23 -3.67
CA ALA A 50 3.10 -7.23 -2.80
C ALA A 50 3.87 -7.07 -1.48
N HIS A 51 4.21 -8.19 -0.81
CA HIS A 51 4.98 -8.14 0.44
C HIS A 51 6.35 -7.50 0.24
N TRP A 52 7.06 -7.89 -0.81
CA TRP A 52 8.35 -7.27 -1.12
C TRP A 52 8.20 -5.75 -1.36
N SER A 53 7.13 -5.35 -2.06
CA SER A 53 6.88 -3.94 -2.36
C SER A 53 6.56 -3.14 -1.10
N GLN A 54 5.71 -3.67 -0.21
CA GLN A 54 5.36 -3.01 1.06
C GLN A 54 6.59 -2.62 1.88
N ASP A 55 7.57 -3.52 1.99
CA ASP A 55 8.78 -3.28 2.77
C ASP A 55 9.78 -2.36 2.03
N PHE A 56 9.69 -2.30 0.69
CA PHE A 56 10.57 -1.49 -0.17
C PHE A 56 10.17 -0.01 -0.23
N TYR A 57 8.88 0.32 -0.19
CA TYR A 57 8.38 1.67 -0.45
C TYR A 57 8.84 2.74 0.57
N PRO A 58 8.89 2.49 1.89
CA PRO A 58 9.37 3.50 2.84
C PRO A 58 10.79 3.99 2.52
N GLN A 59 11.72 3.06 2.28
CA GLN A 59 13.12 3.37 1.93
C GLN A 59 13.25 3.98 0.53
N LEU A 60 12.34 3.65 -0.39
CA LEU A 60 12.28 4.33 -1.67
C LEU A 60 11.82 5.79 -1.48
N GLY A 61 10.82 6.03 -0.63
CA GLY A 61 10.30 7.36 -0.34
C GLY A 61 11.37 8.29 0.20
N GLU A 62 12.10 7.84 1.22
CA GLU A 62 13.24 8.56 1.81
C GLU A 62 14.29 8.93 0.75
N ARG A 63 14.71 7.96 -0.07
CA ARG A 63 15.70 8.22 -1.13
C ARG A 63 15.20 9.20 -2.18
N LEU A 64 13.94 9.10 -2.59
CA LEU A 64 13.37 10.04 -3.57
C LEU A 64 13.31 11.46 -3.01
N LEU A 65 12.95 11.61 -1.74
CA LEU A 65 12.99 12.91 -1.06
C LEU A 65 14.42 13.47 -1.04
N GLU A 66 15.41 12.66 -0.67
CA GLU A 66 16.82 13.07 -0.66
C GLU A 66 17.34 13.46 -2.05
N GLU A 67 17.04 12.66 -3.07
CA GLU A 67 17.57 12.84 -4.43
C GLU A 67 16.88 13.98 -5.20
N THR A 68 15.60 14.23 -4.93
CA THR A 68 14.77 15.13 -5.75
C THR A 68 14.24 16.35 -5.00
N GLY A 69 14.25 16.32 -3.66
CA GLY A 69 13.59 17.32 -2.82
C GLY A 69 12.06 17.25 -2.83
N VAL A 70 11.45 16.26 -3.50
CA VAL A 70 10.00 16.06 -3.55
C VAL A 70 9.63 14.91 -2.61
N ASP A 71 8.82 15.20 -1.59
CA ASP A 71 8.32 14.19 -0.65
C ASP A 71 7.22 13.35 -1.33
N PRO A 72 7.38 12.01 -1.44
CA PRO A 72 6.34 11.13 -1.96
C PRO A 72 5.22 10.84 -0.95
N GLU A 73 5.32 11.34 0.29
CA GLU A 73 4.31 11.23 1.34
C GLU A 73 3.97 9.77 1.70
N VAL A 74 5.00 8.92 1.86
CA VAL A 74 4.81 7.51 2.21
C VAL A 74 4.47 7.36 3.69
N HIS A 75 3.26 6.88 3.99
CA HIS A 75 2.78 6.69 5.37
C HIS A 75 2.58 5.20 5.72
N VAL A 76 3.18 4.76 6.83
CA VAL A 76 3.00 3.41 7.39
C VAL A 76 2.00 3.47 8.54
N THR A 77 0.72 3.64 8.22
CA THR A 77 -0.36 3.85 9.21
C THR A 77 -1.28 2.65 9.38
N GLY A 78 -1.09 1.59 8.59
CA GLY A 78 -2.05 0.49 8.51
C GLY A 78 -3.38 0.91 7.90
N LEU A 79 -4.37 0.04 7.99
CA LEU A 79 -5.74 0.28 7.52
C LEU A 79 -6.71 -0.61 8.32
N TYR A 80 -7.98 -0.19 8.42
CA TYR A 80 -9.04 -1.00 9.03
C TYR A 80 -9.96 -1.60 7.96
N TRP A 81 -10.28 -2.87 8.08
CA TRP A 81 -11.42 -3.48 7.39
C TRP A 81 -12.59 -3.61 8.35
N LEU A 82 -13.70 -2.94 8.04
CA LEU A 82 -14.91 -2.93 8.88
C LEU A 82 -15.92 -3.95 8.39
N ASP A 83 -16.56 -4.66 9.33
CA ASP A 83 -17.58 -5.69 9.09
C ASP A 83 -17.24 -6.69 7.99
N LEU A 84 -15.97 -7.09 7.94
CA LEU A 84 -15.45 -7.97 6.92
C LEU A 84 -16.17 -9.33 6.96
N HIS A 85 -16.72 -9.76 5.82
CA HIS A 85 -17.44 -11.02 5.72
C HIS A 85 -16.51 -12.23 5.88
N ASP A 86 -15.33 -12.16 5.27
CA ASP A 86 -14.28 -13.17 5.23
C ASP A 86 -13.16 -12.90 6.26
N GLU A 87 -13.51 -12.36 7.43
CA GLU A 87 -12.58 -12.04 8.52
C GLU A 87 -11.65 -13.21 8.89
N ALA A 88 -12.22 -14.41 9.02
CA ALA A 88 -11.44 -15.60 9.38
C ALA A 88 -10.39 -15.95 8.31
N GLU A 89 -10.70 -15.74 7.02
CA GLU A 89 -9.73 -15.98 5.94
C GLU A 89 -8.59 -14.95 5.98
N ALA A 90 -8.92 -13.69 6.26
CA ALA A 90 -7.94 -12.62 6.40
C ALA A 90 -6.95 -12.91 7.54
N LEU A 91 -7.45 -13.28 8.72
CA LEU A 91 -6.63 -13.61 9.89
C LEU A 91 -5.74 -14.85 9.65
N ASN A 92 -6.31 -15.92 9.08
CA ASN A 92 -5.55 -17.12 8.74
C ASN A 92 -4.46 -16.84 7.69
N TRP A 93 -4.76 -15.99 6.71
CA TRP A 93 -3.79 -15.55 5.71
C TRP A 93 -2.65 -14.77 6.37
N ALA A 94 -2.97 -13.85 7.27
CA ALA A 94 -1.97 -13.04 7.96
C ALA A 94 -1.04 -13.91 8.82
N GLU A 95 -1.59 -14.88 9.55
CA GLU A 95 -0.80 -15.88 10.29
C GLU A 95 0.11 -16.68 9.35
N ARG A 96 -0.46 -17.22 8.26
CA ARG A 96 0.28 -18.03 7.28
C ARG A 96 1.47 -17.29 6.66
N TYR A 97 1.32 -16.01 6.38
CA TYR A 97 2.34 -15.18 5.73
C TYR A 97 3.13 -14.30 6.71
N GLY A 98 2.90 -14.43 8.02
CA GLY A 98 3.59 -13.66 9.05
C GLY A 98 3.37 -12.14 8.94
N ARG A 99 2.17 -11.72 8.52
CA ARG A 99 1.82 -10.29 8.40
C ARG A 99 1.07 -9.81 9.63
N PRO A 100 1.28 -8.57 10.09
CA PRO A 100 0.53 -8.01 11.20
C PRO A 100 -0.91 -7.75 10.77
N LEU A 101 -1.85 -8.50 11.35
CA LEU A 101 -3.29 -8.30 11.24
C LEU A 101 -3.95 -8.92 12.47
N THR A 102 -4.85 -8.18 13.11
CA THR A 102 -5.51 -8.61 14.34
C THR A 102 -6.88 -7.97 14.44
N SER A 103 -7.88 -8.69 14.96
CA SER A 103 -9.16 -8.04 15.28
C SER A 103 -8.98 -6.97 16.35
N VAL A 104 -9.63 -5.82 16.15
CA VAL A 104 -9.55 -4.64 17.00
C VAL A 104 -10.93 -4.28 17.53
N SER A 105 -11.01 -3.84 18.78
CA SER A 105 -12.29 -3.41 19.35
C SER A 105 -12.83 -2.17 18.64
N MET A 106 -14.14 -2.11 18.41
CA MET A 106 -14.78 -0.92 17.82
C MET A 106 -14.63 0.33 18.69
N GLU A 107 -14.40 0.20 20.00
CA GLU A 107 -14.05 1.34 20.85
C GLU A 107 -12.71 1.96 20.42
N THR A 108 -11.68 1.14 20.26
CA THR A 108 -10.36 1.57 19.79
C THR A 108 -10.45 2.22 18.40
N VAL A 109 -11.21 1.61 17.48
CA VAL A 109 -11.38 2.16 16.13
C VAL A 109 -12.06 3.53 16.16
N ARG A 110 -13.13 3.71 16.95
CA ARG A 110 -13.81 5.02 17.09
C ARG A 110 -12.92 6.09 17.74
N GLN A 111 -12.04 5.70 18.67
CA GLN A 111 -11.05 6.62 19.23
C GLN A 111 -10.01 7.04 18.17
N ALA A 112 -9.57 6.10 17.32
CA ALA A 112 -8.61 6.38 16.26
C ALA A 112 -9.23 7.14 15.07
N VAL A 113 -10.51 6.91 14.78
CA VAL A 113 -11.26 7.54 13.67
C VAL A 113 -12.57 8.14 14.22
N PRO A 114 -12.52 9.33 14.86
CA PRO A 114 -13.70 9.94 15.48
C PRO A 114 -14.83 10.29 14.49
N SER A 115 -14.49 10.42 13.21
CA SER A 115 -15.45 10.68 12.12
C SER A 115 -16.12 9.42 11.58
N LEU A 116 -15.83 8.24 12.15
CA LEU A 116 -16.42 6.98 11.69
C LEU A 116 -17.94 6.97 11.94
N GLY A 117 -18.70 6.57 10.92
CA GLY A 117 -20.16 6.43 11.03
C GLY A 117 -20.58 5.32 12.01
N GLU A 118 -21.81 5.41 12.49
CA GLU A 118 -22.43 4.38 13.32
C GLU A 118 -22.76 3.11 12.52
N GLY A 119 -22.98 1.99 13.23
CA GLY A 119 -23.49 0.75 12.65
C GLY A 119 -22.43 -0.32 12.32
N TYR A 120 -21.15 0.00 12.43
CA TYR A 120 -20.08 -1.01 12.33
C TYR A 120 -19.92 -1.78 13.64
N GLU A 121 -19.80 -3.10 13.55
CA GLU A 121 -19.74 -4.00 14.71
C GLU A 121 -18.37 -4.66 14.88
N ARG A 122 -17.62 -4.87 13.79
CA ARG A 122 -16.33 -5.56 13.78
C ARG A 122 -15.28 -4.81 12.99
N ALA A 123 -14.02 -4.97 13.38
CA ALA A 123 -12.87 -4.43 12.68
C ALA A 123 -11.66 -5.37 12.80
N VAL A 124 -10.90 -5.46 11.71
CA VAL A 124 -9.57 -6.08 11.65
C VAL A 124 -8.56 -5.16 10.98
#